data_AF-A0A353GVY8-F1
#
_entry.id   AF-A0A353GVY8-F1
#
_cell.length_a   1.000
_cell.length_b   1.000
_cell.length_c   1.000
_cell.angle_alpha   90.00
_cell.angle_beta   90.00
_cell.angle_gamma   90.00
#
_symmetry.space_group_name_H-M   'P 1'
#
loop_
_entity.id
_entity.type
_entity.pdbx_description
1 polymer ?
#
loop_
_entity_poly.entity_id
_entity_poly.type
_entity_poly.pdbx_seq_one_letter_code
_entity_poly.pdbx_strand_id
1 'polypeptide(L)'
;MATFATRLIAVKNMLAGLNAHVSELSKRGYTPEVLDQMSTLYEQAIKRDDNRNALKARSREETAQAEKTMGDLERLCSDAKKLVRMGYPRRPGPSAGSEKASIPVKLPRHRPGKKTVWLAKQDSRNPAVPRHQAGDCRVDKK
;
A
#
# COMPACT_ATOMS: atom_id res chain seq x y z
N MET A 1 -21.71 -4.21 -4.48
CA MET A 1 -21.08 -2.93 -4.87
C MET A 1 -20.27 -3.16 -6.14
N ALA A 2 -20.47 -2.36 -7.20
CA ALA A 2 -19.69 -2.48 -8.44
C ALA A 2 -18.22 -2.07 -8.22
N THR A 3 -17.27 -2.85 -8.76
CA THR A 3 -15.82 -2.60 -8.68
C THR A 3 -15.40 -1.44 -9.57
N PHE A 4 -14.23 -0.85 -9.31
CA PHE A 4 -13.72 0.27 -10.11
C PHE A 4 -13.57 -0.09 -11.60
N ALA A 5 -13.03 -1.27 -11.92
CA ALA A 5 -12.89 -1.76 -13.28
C ALA A 5 -14.25 -1.90 -14.00
N THR A 6 -15.27 -2.44 -13.31
CA THR A 6 -16.62 -2.54 -13.88
C THR A 6 -17.24 -1.16 -14.17
N ARG A 7 -16.94 -0.15 -13.36
CA ARG A 7 -17.38 1.22 -13.61
C ARG A 7 -16.67 1.83 -14.81
N LEU A 8 -15.36 1.61 -14.98
CA LEU A 8 -14.63 2.06 -16.18
C LEU A 8 -15.20 1.45 -17.46
N ILE A 9 -15.51 0.15 -17.45
CA ILE A 9 -16.12 -0.52 -18.61
C ILE A 9 -17.49 0.09 -18.91
N ALA A 10 -18.32 0.35 -17.89
CA ALA A 10 -19.61 0.98 -18.09
C ALA A 10 -19.50 2.39 -18.70
N VAL A 11 -18.56 3.21 -18.22
CA VAL A 11 -18.29 4.55 -18.77
C VAL A 11 -17.77 4.46 -20.21
N LYS A 12 -16.89 3.51 -20.52
CA LYS A 12 -16.42 3.26 -21.88
C LYS A 12 -17.56 2.96 -22.84
N ASN A 13 -18.47 2.07 -22.43
CA ASN A 13 -19.63 1.70 -23.25
C ASN A 13 -20.58 2.89 -23.42
N MET A 14 -20.77 3.69 -22.37
CA MET A 14 -21.56 4.92 -22.45
C MET A 14 -20.95 5.93 -23.42
N LEU A 15 -19.64 6.19 -23.35
CA LEU A 15 -18.94 7.08 -24.28
C LEU A 15 -19.04 6.58 -25.72
N ALA A 16 -18.92 5.27 -25.95
CA ALA A 16 -19.12 4.69 -27.27
C ALA A 16 -20.53 4.95 -27.82
N GLY A 17 -21.57 4.80 -26.97
CA GLY A 17 -22.94 5.13 -27.34
C GLY A 17 -23.16 6.61 -27.61
N LEU A 18 -22.60 7.50 -26.78
CA LEU A 18 -22.69 8.95 -26.98
C LEU A 18 -22.02 9.38 -28.29
N ASN A 19 -20.85 8.81 -28.60
CA ASN A 19 -20.16 9.09 -29.86
C ASN A 19 -20.91 8.56 -31.08
N ALA A 20 -21.58 7.40 -30.97
CA ALA A 20 -22.38 6.85 -32.06
C ALA A 20 -23.60 7.73 -32.41
N HIS A 21 -24.14 8.48 -31.44
CA HIS A 21 -25.35 9.30 -31.61
C HIS A 21 -25.08 10.81 -31.50
N VAL A 22 -23.87 11.26 -31.85
CA VAL A 22 -23.44 12.65 -31.65
C VAL A 22 -24.38 13.66 -32.32
N SER A 23 -24.85 13.36 -33.53
CA SER A 23 -25.70 14.24 -34.33
C SER A 23 -27.10 14.46 -33.72
N GLU A 24 -27.63 13.48 -33.00
CA GLU A 24 -28.89 13.58 -32.28
C GLU A 24 -28.71 14.30 -30.94
N LEU A 25 -27.58 14.07 -30.27
CA LEU A 25 -27.25 14.68 -28.98
C LEU A 25 -26.94 16.17 -29.11
N SER A 26 -26.33 16.60 -30.21
CA SER A 26 -26.12 18.02 -30.51
C SER A 26 -27.43 18.80 -30.57
N LYS A 27 -28.51 18.20 -31.10
CA LYS A 27 -29.86 18.81 -31.11
C LYS A 27 -30.43 19.02 -29.69
N ARG A 28 -29.92 18.28 -28.70
CA ARG A 28 -30.30 18.36 -27.28
C ARG A 28 -29.35 19.21 -26.45
N GLY A 29 -28.39 19.90 -27.07
CA GLY A 29 -27.45 20.78 -26.39
C GLY A 29 -26.20 20.10 -25.84
N TYR A 30 -25.93 18.84 -26.21
CA TYR A 30 -24.62 18.23 -25.95
C TYR A 30 -23.62 18.77 -26.97
N THR A 31 -22.71 19.60 -26.47
CA THR A 31 -21.66 20.19 -27.29
C THR A 31 -20.47 19.22 -27.41
N PRO A 32 -19.71 19.27 -28.52
CA PRO A 32 -18.55 18.39 -28.70
C PRO A 32 -17.50 18.58 -27.60
N GLU A 33 -17.38 19.78 -27.02
CA GLU A 33 -16.43 20.07 -25.94
C GLU A 33 -16.73 19.25 -24.68
N VAL A 34 -18.01 18.96 -24.40
CA VAL A 34 -18.39 18.12 -23.25
C VAL A 34 -17.93 16.68 -23.48
N LEU A 35 -18.07 16.14 -24.70
CA LEU A 35 -17.64 14.79 -25.01
C LEU A 35 -16.11 14.65 -24.93
N ASP A 36 -15.39 15.66 -25.41
CA ASP A 36 -13.93 15.71 -25.28
C ASP A 36 -13.48 15.76 -23.82
N GLN A 37 -14.16 16.55 -22.97
CA GLN A 37 -13.91 16.58 -21.53
C GLN A 37 -14.17 15.21 -20.88
N MET A 38 -15.27 14.54 -21.23
CA MET A 38 -15.59 13.21 -20.69
C MET A 38 -14.56 12.17 -21.12
N SER A 39 -14.11 12.21 -22.38
CA SER A 39 -13.05 11.33 -22.89
C SER A 39 -11.73 11.57 -22.15
N THR A 40 -11.35 12.84 -21.96
CA THR A 40 -10.15 13.23 -21.23
C THR A 40 -10.17 12.72 -19.79
N LEU A 41 -11.30 12.88 -19.08
CA LEU A 41 -11.46 12.38 -17.71
C LEU A 41 -11.41 10.85 -17.65
N TYR A 42 -11.98 10.16 -18.64
CA TYR A 42 -11.91 8.71 -18.74
C TYR A 42 -10.47 8.21 -18.93
N GLU A 43 -9.69 8.83 -19.82
CA GLU A 43 -8.27 8.50 -20.00
C GLU A 43 -7.45 8.77 -18.73
N GLN A 44 -7.71 9.90 -18.06
CA GLN A 44 -7.07 10.19 -16.77
C GLN A 44 -7.42 9.11 -15.74
N ALA A 45 -8.67 8.65 -15.69
CA ALA A 45 -9.10 7.61 -14.76
C ALA A 45 -8.40 6.26 -15.04
N ILE A 46 -8.21 5.89 -16.32
CA ILE A 46 -7.43 4.70 -16.71
C ILE A 46 -5.98 4.84 -16.22
N LYS A 47 -5.31 5.95 -16.54
CA LYS A 47 -3.92 6.19 -16.13
C LYS A 47 -3.76 6.10 -14.60
N ARG A 48 -4.75 6.58 -13.85
CA ARG A 48 -4.76 6.48 -12.38
C ARG A 48 -4.93 5.03 -11.90
N ASP A 49 -5.74 4.21 -12.57
CA ASP A 49 -5.87 2.79 -12.24
C ASP A 49 -4.58 2.02 -12.51
N ASP A 50 -3.97 2.26 -13.66
CA ASP A 50 -2.72 1.62 -14.06
C ASP A 50 -1.61 1.95 -13.07
N ASN A 51 -1.48 3.24 -12.71
CA ASN A 51 -0.52 3.68 -11.70
C ASN A 51 -0.77 3.01 -10.34
N ARG A 52 -2.03 2.88 -9.92
CA ARG A 52 -2.38 2.18 -8.69
C ARG A 52 -1.98 0.71 -8.75
N ASN A 53 -2.21 0.04 -9.87
CA ASN A 53 -1.87 -1.36 -10.05
C ASN A 53 -0.34 -1.56 -10.07
N ALA A 54 0.40 -0.67 -10.72
CA ALA A 54 1.86 -0.64 -10.70
C ALA A 54 2.42 -0.44 -9.28
N LEU A 55 1.87 0.49 -8.49
CA LEU A 55 2.27 0.70 -7.10
C LEU A 55 2.00 -0.53 -6.22
N LYS A 56 0.87 -1.21 -6.43
CA LYS A 56 0.57 -2.47 -5.74
C LYS A 56 1.57 -3.57 -6.10
N ALA A 57 1.97 -3.68 -7.37
CA ALA A 57 2.98 -4.64 -7.81
C ALA A 57 4.32 -4.36 -7.13
N ARG A 58 4.83 -3.12 -7.22
CA ARG A 58 6.08 -2.70 -6.57
C ARG A 58 6.07 -2.92 -5.07
N SER A 59 4.97 -2.58 -4.40
CA SER A 59 4.84 -2.80 -2.94
C SER A 59 4.97 -4.28 -2.57
N ARG A 60 4.47 -5.20 -3.39
CA ARG A 60 4.61 -6.65 -3.17
C ARG A 60 6.05 -7.11 -3.39
N GLU A 61 6.70 -6.62 -4.43
CA GLU A 61 8.11 -6.92 -4.74
C GLU A 61 9.02 -6.46 -3.59
N GLU A 62 8.86 -5.22 -3.12
CA GLU A 62 9.61 -4.68 -1.98
C GLU A 62 9.35 -5.46 -0.69
N THR A 63 8.11 -5.89 -0.45
CA THR A 63 7.79 -6.72 0.71
C THR A 63 8.51 -8.07 0.65
N ALA A 64 8.49 -8.74 -0.50
CA ALA A 64 9.21 -10.00 -0.69
C ALA A 64 10.73 -9.84 -0.51
N GLN A 65 11.30 -8.73 -0.99
CA GLN A 65 12.71 -8.42 -0.80
C GLN A 65 13.06 -8.15 0.67
N ALA A 66 12.21 -7.41 1.39
CA ALA A 66 12.39 -7.16 2.82
C ALA A 66 12.34 -8.46 3.64
N GLU A 67 11.37 -9.35 3.35
CA GLU A 67 11.27 -10.66 4.00
C GLU A 67 12.51 -11.51 3.75
N LYS A 68 13.04 -11.52 2.52
CA LYS A 68 14.28 -12.22 2.19
C LYS A 68 15.46 -11.69 2.99
N THR A 69 15.65 -10.36 3.00
CA THR A 69 16.75 -9.72 3.76
C THR A 69 16.64 -10.00 5.26
N MET A 70 15.43 -9.97 5.82
CA MET A 70 15.21 -10.32 7.23
C MET A 70 15.55 -11.78 7.51
N GLY A 71 15.15 -12.72 6.64
CA GLY A 71 15.51 -14.13 6.79
C GLY A 71 17.02 -14.38 6.76
N ASP A 72 17.75 -13.67 5.89
CA ASP A 72 19.22 -13.75 5.84
C ASP A 72 19.87 -13.17 7.10
N LEU A 73 19.36 -12.05 7.61
CA LEU A 73 19.82 -11.45 8.86
C LEU A 73 19.61 -12.39 10.06
N GLU A 74 18.44 -13.03 10.16
CA GLU A 74 18.15 -13.99 11.22
C GLU A 74 19.09 -15.21 11.19
N ARG A 75 19.46 -15.68 9.99
CA ARG A 75 20.46 -16.74 9.81
C ARG A 75 21.83 -16.31 10.32
N LEU A 76 22.31 -15.15 9.89
CA LEU A 76 23.59 -14.60 10.34
C LEU A 76 23.64 -14.41 11.85
N CYS A 77 22.58 -13.86 12.45
CA CYS A 77 22.47 -13.74 13.91
C CYS A 77 22.49 -15.11 14.61
N SER A 78 21.85 -16.13 14.01
CA SER A 78 21.84 -17.48 14.56
C SER A 78 23.22 -18.13 14.51
N ASP A 79 23.97 -17.93 13.43
CA ASP A 79 25.33 -18.45 13.29
C ASP A 79 26.32 -17.72 14.22
N ALA A 80 26.20 -16.40 14.34
CA ALA A 80 26.97 -15.63 15.33
C ALA A 80 26.72 -16.13 16.76
N LYS A 81 25.47 -16.43 17.13
CA LYS A 81 25.13 -17.02 18.44
C LYS A 81 25.80 -18.39 18.66
N LYS A 82 25.90 -19.22 17.62
CA LYS A 82 26.61 -20.53 17.71
C LYS A 82 28.10 -20.32 17.96
N LEU A 83 28.74 -19.40 17.23
CA LEU A 83 30.16 -19.08 17.41
C LEU A 83 30.45 -18.56 18.82
N VAL A 84 29.63 -17.65 19.34
CA VAL A 84 29.74 -17.16 20.72
C VAL A 84 29.62 -18.30 21.73
N ARG A 85 28.71 -19.27 21.51
CA ARG A 85 28.58 -20.45 22.38
C ARG A 85 29.79 -21.38 22.34
N MET A 86 30.52 -21.46 21.23
CA MET A 86 31.69 -22.34 21.07
C MET A 86 33.02 -21.68 21.49
N GLY A 87 33.18 -20.38 21.24
CA GLY A 87 34.42 -19.64 21.50
C GLY A 87 34.64 -19.25 22.97
N TYR A 88 33.60 -19.27 23.79
CA TYR A 88 33.76 -19.17 25.24
C TYR A 88 34.04 -20.55 25.81
N PRO A 89 35.23 -20.83 26.40
CA PRO A 89 35.40 -22.04 27.18
C PRO A 89 34.30 -22.02 28.24
N ARG A 90 33.51 -23.09 28.25
CA ARG A 90 32.49 -23.31 29.28
C ARG A 90 33.28 -23.32 30.59
N ARG A 91 33.34 -22.18 31.29
CA ARG A 91 33.98 -22.09 32.60
C ARG A 91 33.37 -23.26 33.38
N PRO A 92 34.16 -24.23 33.87
CA PRO A 92 33.61 -25.26 34.73
C PRO A 92 33.01 -24.49 35.92
N GLY A 93 31.68 -24.35 35.91
CA GLY A 93 30.98 -23.79 37.04
C GLY A 93 31.33 -24.66 38.25
N PRO A 94 31.52 -24.06 39.44
CA PRO A 94 31.67 -24.85 40.64
C PRO A 94 30.48 -25.81 40.71
N SER A 95 30.80 -27.08 40.93
CA SER A 95 29.88 -28.18 41.16
C SER A 95 28.66 -27.74 41.98
N ALA A 96 27.48 -28.14 41.52
CA ALA A 96 26.29 -28.44 42.31
C ALA A 96 26.11 -27.67 43.63
N GLY A 97 25.31 -26.61 43.60
CA GLY A 97 24.73 -26.01 44.81
C GLY A 97 24.17 -24.62 44.54
N SER A 98 22.86 -24.46 44.74
CA SER A 98 22.12 -23.18 44.92
C SER A 98 22.40 -22.06 43.91
N GLU A 99 21.45 -21.58 43.11
CA GLU A 99 20.22 -20.93 43.56
C GLU A 99 19.42 -20.58 42.30
N LYS A 100 18.10 -20.70 42.35
CA LYS A 100 17.20 -20.35 41.25
C LYS A 100 17.16 -18.83 41.08
N ALA A 101 18.18 -18.24 40.47
CA ALA A 101 18.12 -16.86 40.00
C ALA A 101 17.35 -16.84 38.67
N SER A 102 16.03 -16.88 38.78
CA SER A 102 15.12 -16.49 37.70
C SER A 102 15.43 -15.04 37.31
N ILE A 103 16.27 -14.83 36.30
CA ILE A 103 16.39 -13.52 35.66
C ILE A 103 15.01 -13.26 35.03
N PRO A 104 14.23 -12.26 35.46
CA PRO A 104 13.00 -11.93 34.79
C PRO A 104 13.36 -11.13 33.55
N VAL A 105 13.88 -11.81 32.52
CA VAL A 105 13.83 -11.23 31.18
C VAL A 105 12.36 -11.29 30.77
N LYS A 106 11.60 -10.25 31.14
CA LYS A 106 10.32 -9.91 30.49
C LYS A 106 10.63 -9.53 29.05
N LEU A 107 11.05 -10.51 28.24
CA LEU A 107 10.90 -10.42 26.81
C LEU A 107 9.38 -10.43 26.56
N PRO A 108 8.81 -9.42 25.88
CA PRO A 108 7.45 -9.54 25.40
C PRO A 108 7.42 -10.75 24.47
N ARG A 109 6.86 -11.85 24.96
CA ARG A 109 6.53 -13.02 24.16
C ARG A 109 5.41 -12.59 23.23
N HIS A 110 5.78 -12.08 22.06
CA HIS A 110 4.84 -11.98 20.95
C HIS A 110 4.46 -13.42 20.59
N ARG A 111 3.32 -13.90 21.10
CA ARG A 111 2.72 -15.17 20.65
C ARG A 111 2.22 -14.95 19.22
N PRO A 112 2.74 -15.67 18.20
CA PRO A 112 2.01 -15.80 16.96
C PRO A 112 0.92 -16.84 17.21
N GLY A 113 -0.35 -16.43 17.13
CA GLY A 113 -1.47 -17.37 17.17
C GLY A 113 -2.51 -17.09 18.25
N LYS A 114 -3.20 -15.95 18.15
CA LYS A 114 -4.66 -15.97 18.17
C LYS A 114 -5.11 -15.08 17.02
N LYS A 115 -5.97 -15.65 16.19
CA LYS A 115 -6.65 -15.03 15.06
C LYS A 115 -7.34 -13.74 15.55
N THR A 116 -6.67 -12.60 15.50
CA THR A 116 -7.39 -11.35 15.31
C THR A 116 -7.82 -11.37 13.86
N VAL A 117 -9.05 -11.80 13.66
CA VAL A 117 -9.87 -11.35 12.54
C VAL A 117 -9.86 -9.83 12.62
N TRP A 118 -8.87 -9.20 12.01
CA TRP A 118 -9.00 -7.81 11.61
C TRP A 118 -9.98 -7.83 10.45
N LEU A 119 -11.25 -7.80 10.85
CA LEU A 119 -12.32 -7.24 10.04
C LEU A 119 -11.95 -5.76 9.86
N ALA A 120 -10.99 -5.49 8.97
CA ALA A 120 -10.80 -4.17 8.39
C ALA A 120 -11.98 -3.95 7.46
N LYS A 121 -13.14 -3.66 8.07
CA LYS A 121 -14.18 -2.87 7.46
C LYS A 121 -13.53 -1.54 7.17
N GLN A 122 -12.98 -1.39 5.96
CA GLN A 122 -12.62 -0.09 5.43
C GLN A 122 -13.94 0.66 5.26
N ASP A 123 -14.35 1.29 6.35
CA ASP A 123 -15.36 2.32 6.34
C ASP A 123 -14.81 3.47 5.50
N SER A 124 -15.43 3.60 4.34
CA SER A 124 -15.60 4.85 3.62
C SER A 124 -15.96 5.99 4.59
N ARG A 125 -14.98 6.78 5.02
CA ARG A 125 -15.09 8.20 5.41
C ARG A 125 -13.76 8.72 5.97
N ASN A 126 -12.93 9.27 5.11
CA ASN A 126 -11.97 10.29 5.53
C ASN A 126 -12.25 11.58 4.73
N PRO A 127 -13.00 12.55 5.29
CA PRO A 127 -13.13 13.88 4.75
C PRO A 127 -12.27 14.84 5.55
N ALA A 128 -10.98 15.00 5.20
CA ALA A 128 -10.19 16.19 5.53
C ALA A 128 -8.81 16.11 4.86
N VAL A 129 -8.73 16.52 3.59
CA VAL A 129 -7.46 17.04 3.06
C VAL A 129 -7.55 18.56 3.20
N PRO A 130 -6.64 19.23 3.92
CA PRO A 130 -6.59 20.68 3.97
C PRO A 130 -6.33 21.23 2.57
N ARG A 131 -7.20 22.15 2.12
CA ARG A 131 -6.92 23.05 0.99
C ARG A 131 -5.66 23.85 1.34
N HIS A 132 -4.54 23.55 0.69
CA HIS A 132 -3.50 24.56 0.55
C HIS A 132 -4.00 25.60 -0.47
N GLN A 133 -4.33 26.76 0.08
CA GLN A 133 -4.70 27.96 -0.65
C GLN A 133 -3.49 28.51 -1.43
N ALA A 134 -3.81 29.01 -2.63
CA ALA A 134 -3.28 30.20 -3.27
C ALA A 134 -1.76 30.48 -3.20
N GLY A 135 -1.08 30.21 -4.31
CA GLY A 135 0.08 30.98 -4.75
C GLY A 135 -0.28 31.73 -6.03
N ASP A 136 -0.83 32.94 -5.88
CA ASP A 136 -0.96 33.95 -6.93
C ASP A 136 0.45 34.42 -7.33
N CYS A 137 0.98 33.93 -8.45
CA CYS A 137 2.15 34.53 -9.08
C CYS A 137 1.68 35.54 -10.13
N ARG A 138 1.42 36.77 -9.67
CA ARG A 138 1.32 37.96 -10.52
C ARG A 138 2.70 38.23 -11.12
N VAL A 139 2.85 38.04 -12.43
CA VAL A 139 4.03 38.52 -13.17
C VAL A 139 3.68 39.90 -13.70
N ASP A 140 4.20 40.93 -13.03
CA ASP A 140 4.14 42.30 -13.50
C ASP A 140 5.09 42.52 -14.69
N LYS A 141 4.55 43.18 -15.71
CA LYS A 141 5.25 43.67 -16.90
C LYS A 141 6.30 44.72 -16.53
N LYS A 142 7.44 44.68 -17.22
CA LYS A 142 8.22 45.87 -17.59
C LYS A 142 8.53 45.80 -19.07
#